data_AF-A0A976B0I8-F1
#
_entry.id   AF-A0A976B0I8-F1
#
_cell.length_a   1.000
_cell.length_b   1.000
_cell.length_c   1.000
_cell.angle_alpha   90.00
_cell.angle_beta   90.00
_cell.angle_gamma   90.00
#
_symmetry.space_group_name_H-M   'P 1'
#
loop_
_entity.id
_entity.type
_entity.pdbx_description
1 polymer ?
#
loop_
_entity_poly.entity_id
_entity_poly.type
_entity_poly.pdbx_seq_one_letter_code
_entity_poly.pdbx_strand_id
1 'polypeptide(L)'
;MQLSHSAHASAPAGRPSSRPAAAATQGLSPMERLMDLLHEVRQFSRQLQRSAREAAAHADQRSYAEALRALLDSRMQGADARMRIVCYASAAELGLSLELEAEHCRQAMSGGLGFPLRVLFWAAHRRMRAARRRPGAWLQPQR
;
A
#
# COMPACT_ATOMS: atom_id res chain seq x y z
N MET A 1 -34.27 34.94 -50.19
CA MET A 1 -33.12 34.81 -49.27
C MET A 1 -33.60 34.08 -48.03
N GLN A 2 -33.08 32.86 -47.79
CA GLN A 2 -33.03 32.10 -46.51
C GLN A 2 -34.39 31.63 -45.92
N LEU A 3 -34.92 30.46 -46.27
CA LEU A 3 -34.63 29.11 -45.69
C LEU A 3 -34.47 29.13 -44.16
N SER A 4 -35.59 29.04 -43.43
CA SER A 4 -35.62 28.72 -42.00
C SER A 4 -35.60 27.21 -41.82
N HIS A 5 -34.46 26.71 -41.37
CA HIS A 5 -34.22 25.31 -41.03
C HIS A 5 -34.58 25.02 -39.56
N SER A 6 -35.11 23.81 -39.37
CA SER A 6 -34.85 22.91 -38.23
C SER A 6 -35.56 23.14 -36.88
N ALA A 7 -36.46 22.21 -36.57
CA ALA A 7 -36.70 21.75 -35.20
C ALA A 7 -37.09 20.25 -35.22
N HIS A 8 -36.11 19.36 -35.32
CA HIS A 8 -36.30 17.95 -34.98
C HIS A 8 -36.08 17.79 -33.47
N ALA A 9 -37.19 17.57 -32.75
CA ALA A 9 -37.19 17.06 -31.40
C ALA A 9 -36.62 15.63 -31.41
N SER A 10 -35.62 15.37 -30.58
CA SER A 10 -35.13 14.01 -30.31
C SER A 10 -34.83 13.87 -28.82
N ALA A 11 -35.41 12.82 -28.26
CA ALA A 11 -35.50 12.50 -26.84
C ALA A 11 -34.15 12.30 -26.15
N PRO A 12 -34.04 12.56 -24.83
CA PRO A 12 -32.91 12.10 -24.06
C PRO A 12 -33.07 10.62 -23.75
N ALA A 13 -32.27 9.79 -24.43
CA ALA A 13 -32.02 8.41 -24.04
C ALA A 13 -31.34 8.40 -22.66
N GLY A 14 -32.07 7.91 -21.66
CA GLY A 14 -31.54 7.63 -20.34
C GLY A 14 -30.39 6.63 -20.44
N ARG A 15 -29.16 7.10 -20.22
CA ARG A 15 -28.00 6.23 -20.03
C ARG A 15 -28.07 5.70 -18.59
N PRO A 16 -28.07 4.38 -18.36
CA PRO A 16 -27.99 3.85 -17.02
C PRO A 16 -26.65 4.28 -16.42
N SER A 17 -26.75 5.06 -15.35
CA SER A 17 -25.65 5.43 -14.47
C SER A 17 -24.89 4.17 -14.08
N SER A 18 -23.67 4.02 -14.60
CA SER A 18 -22.73 2.98 -14.21
C SER A 18 -22.28 3.28 -12.78
N ARG A 19 -23.05 2.81 -11.79
CA ARG A 19 -22.67 2.87 -10.37
C ARG A 19 -21.34 2.13 -10.19
N PRO A 20 -20.36 2.72 -9.49
CA PRO A 20 -19.01 2.18 -9.43
C PRO A 20 -18.98 0.90 -8.60
N ALA A 21 -18.04 0.01 -8.93
CA ALA A 21 -17.68 -1.23 -8.23
C ALA A 21 -17.22 -1.06 -6.76
N ALA A 22 -17.47 0.09 -6.15
CA ALA A 22 -17.13 0.43 -4.77
C ALA A 22 -18.07 -0.23 -3.73
N ALA A 23 -19.18 -0.86 -4.16
CA ALA A 23 -20.14 -1.50 -3.26
C ALA A 23 -19.72 -2.92 -2.80
N ALA A 24 -18.81 -3.59 -3.51
CA ALA A 24 -18.47 -4.99 -3.24
C ALA A 24 -17.69 -5.20 -1.92
N THR A 25 -17.18 -4.13 -1.29
CA THR A 25 -16.39 -4.22 -0.06
C THR A 25 -17.19 -4.00 1.23
N GLN A 26 -18.50 -3.70 1.14
CA GLN A 26 -19.29 -3.31 2.33
C GLN A 26 -19.76 -4.50 3.18
N GLY A 27 -19.68 -5.74 2.69
CA GLY A 27 -20.17 -6.95 3.39
C GLY A 27 -19.15 -7.69 4.27
N LEU A 28 -17.85 -7.37 4.16
CA LEU A 28 -16.82 -8.09 4.92
C LEU A 28 -16.73 -7.57 6.35
N SER A 29 -16.64 -8.50 7.30
CA SER A 29 -16.36 -8.23 8.70
C SER A 29 -15.01 -7.50 8.85
N PRO A 30 -14.81 -6.72 9.93
CA PRO A 30 -13.53 -6.07 10.19
C PRO A 30 -12.33 -7.03 10.21
N MET A 31 -12.56 -8.28 10.64
CA MET A 31 -11.52 -9.31 10.69
C MET A 31 -11.12 -9.82 9.32
N GLU A 32 -12.09 -10.09 8.43
CA GLU A 32 -11.80 -10.50 7.04
C GLU A 32 -11.00 -9.42 6.30
N ARG A 33 -11.39 -8.16 6.44
CA ARG A 33 -10.64 -7.04 5.85
C ARG A 33 -9.22 -6.92 6.39
N LEU A 34 -9.00 -7.27 7.67
CA LEU A 34 -7.66 -7.32 8.25
C LEU A 34 -6.86 -8.50 7.67
N MET A 35 -7.46 -9.67 7.50
CA MET A 35 -6.81 -10.81 6.87
C MET A 35 -6.41 -10.50 5.42
N ASP A 36 -7.26 -9.84 4.65
CA ASP A 36 -6.95 -9.43 3.27
C ASP A 36 -5.75 -8.49 3.24
N LEU A 37 -5.69 -7.52 4.15
CA LEU A 37 -4.55 -6.62 4.30
C LEU A 37 -3.27 -7.36 4.69
N LEU A 38 -3.34 -8.35 5.58
CA LEU A 38 -2.17 -9.16 5.94
C LEU A 38 -1.70 -10.01 4.76
N HIS A 39 -2.60 -10.56 3.96
CA HIS A 39 -2.25 -11.27 2.73
C HIS A 39 -1.59 -10.35 1.72
N GLU A 40 -2.12 -9.15 1.54
CA GLU A 40 -1.52 -8.14 0.68
C GLU A 40 -0.11 -7.77 1.13
N VAL A 41 0.12 -7.53 2.43
CA VAL A 41 1.46 -7.24 2.97
C VAL A 41 2.43 -8.38 2.68
N ARG A 42 2.01 -9.65 2.83
CA ARG A 42 2.86 -10.82 2.51
C ARG A 42 3.13 -10.95 1.01
N GLN A 43 2.13 -10.66 0.16
CA GLN A 43 2.30 -10.67 -1.29
C GLN A 43 3.28 -9.58 -1.73
N PHE A 44 3.10 -8.36 -1.21
CA PHE A 44 3.96 -7.22 -1.48
C PHE A 44 5.39 -7.44 -0.98
N SER A 45 5.55 -7.98 0.23
CA SER A 45 6.86 -8.34 0.79
C SER A 45 7.59 -9.35 -0.09
N ARG A 46 6.92 -10.43 -0.53
CA ARG A 46 7.51 -11.40 -1.46
C ARG A 46 7.88 -10.79 -2.80
N GLN A 47 7.06 -9.89 -3.33
CA GLN A 47 7.37 -9.18 -4.57
C GLN A 47 8.63 -8.31 -4.40
N LEU A 48 8.71 -7.53 -3.32
CA LEU A 48 9.90 -6.72 -2.99
C LEU A 48 11.15 -7.59 -2.87
N GLN A 49 11.06 -8.73 -2.17
CA GLN A 49 12.19 -9.64 -2.02
C GLN A 49 12.68 -10.20 -3.36
N ARG A 50 11.77 -10.55 -4.28
CA ARG A 50 12.14 -11.00 -5.63
C ARG A 50 12.82 -9.89 -6.42
N SER A 51 12.20 -8.71 -6.50
CA SER A 51 12.78 -7.57 -7.22
C SER A 51 14.12 -7.11 -6.63
N ALA A 52 14.30 -7.18 -5.31
CA ALA A 52 15.57 -6.87 -4.68
C ALA A 52 16.66 -7.91 -4.96
N ARG A 53 16.30 -9.20 -5.08
CA ARG A 53 17.25 -10.26 -5.50
C ARG A 53 17.67 -10.07 -6.94
N GLU A 54 16.73 -9.78 -7.83
CA GLU A 54 17.01 -9.47 -9.24
C GLU A 54 17.90 -8.23 -9.37
N ALA A 55 17.58 -7.15 -8.65
CA ALA A 55 18.39 -5.94 -8.66
C ALA A 55 19.80 -6.15 -8.08
N ALA A 56 19.94 -6.93 -7.00
CA ALA A 56 21.23 -7.24 -6.41
C ALA A 56 22.08 -8.20 -7.27
N ALA A 57 21.44 -9.10 -8.03
CA ALA A 57 22.15 -10.01 -8.95
C ALA A 57 22.79 -9.27 -10.14
N HIS A 58 22.25 -8.10 -10.52
CA HIS A 58 22.75 -7.30 -11.64
C HIS A 58 23.57 -6.07 -11.20
N ALA A 59 23.67 -5.79 -9.90
CA ALA A 59 24.35 -4.61 -9.38
C ALA A 59 25.58 -5.00 -8.55
N ASP A 60 26.76 -4.58 -8.99
CA ASP A 60 28.06 -4.91 -8.37
C ASP A 60 28.28 -4.26 -6.99
N GLN A 61 27.39 -3.36 -6.56
CA GLN A 61 27.63 -2.49 -5.39
C GLN A 61 26.42 -2.22 -4.47
N ARG A 62 25.19 -2.65 -4.80
CA ARG A 62 24.05 -2.43 -3.90
C ARG A 62 23.81 -3.63 -3.00
N SER A 63 23.86 -3.39 -1.69
CA SER A 63 23.45 -4.40 -0.73
C SER A 63 21.96 -4.73 -0.91
N TYR A 64 21.58 -5.99 -0.65
CA TYR A 64 20.18 -6.43 -0.70
C TYR A 64 19.24 -5.53 0.13
N ALA A 65 19.71 -5.03 1.27
CA ALA A 65 18.97 -4.12 2.14
C ALA A 65 18.74 -2.74 1.49
N GLU A 66 19.74 -2.19 0.80
CA GLU A 66 19.61 -0.92 0.06
C GLU A 66 18.68 -1.07 -1.14
N ALA A 67 18.73 -2.21 -1.85
CA ALA A 67 17.80 -2.49 -2.95
C ALA A 67 16.35 -2.53 -2.45
N LEU A 68 16.09 -3.20 -1.32
CA LEU A 68 14.77 -3.19 -0.68
C LEU A 68 14.34 -1.78 -0.25
N ARG A 69 15.26 -1.00 0.33
CA ARG A 69 14.99 0.40 0.73
C ARG A 69 14.55 1.23 -0.47
N ALA A 70 15.32 1.20 -1.56
CA ALA A 70 15.03 1.98 -2.76
C ALA A 70 13.69 1.59 -3.41
N LEU A 71 13.36 0.29 -3.42
CA LEU A 71 12.06 -0.18 -3.91
C LEU A 71 10.91 0.32 -3.03
N LEU A 72 11.08 0.33 -1.70
CA LEU A 72 10.07 0.87 -0.79
C LEU A 72 9.91 2.39 -0.98
N ASP A 73 11.01 3.13 -1.06
CA ASP A 73 10.96 4.59 -1.23
C ASP A 73 10.28 4.98 -2.54
N SER A 74 10.64 4.32 -3.66
CA SER A 74 10.00 4.56 -4.96
C SER A 74 8.49 4.26 -4.94
N ARG A 75 8.08 3.22 -4.21
CA ARG A 75 6.66 2.86 -4.07
C ARG A 75 5.88 3.82 -3.19
N MET A 76 6.55 4.50 -2.27
CA MET A 76 5.91 5.47 -1.40
C MET A 76 5.79 6.86 -2.01
N GLN A 77 6.64 7.18 -2.98
CA GLN A 77 6.50 8.39 -3.80
C GLN A 77 5.17 8.33 -4.58
N GLY A 78 4.26 9.26 -4.27
CA GLY A 78 2.94 9.32 -4.90
C GLY A 78 1.90 8.31 -4.40
N ALA A 79 2.23 7.47 -3.42
CA ALA A 79 1.28 6.51 -2.85
C ALA A 79 0.18 7.18 -2.02
N ASP A 80 -1.01 6.56 -2.04
CA ASP A 80 -2.10 6.89 -1.14
C ASP A 80 -1.82 6.40 0.30
N ALA A 81 -2.67 6.80 1.24
CA ALA A 81 -2.54 6.46 2.66
C ALA A 81 -2.49 4.93 2.90
N ARG A 82 -3.29 4.16 2.15
CA ARG A 82 -3.36 2.70 2.26
C ARG A 82 -2.04 2.05 1.85
N MET A 83 -1.54 2.39 0.67
CA MET A 83 -0.29 1.85 0.13
C MET A 83 0.91 2.26 0.98
N ARG A 84 0.93 3.48 1.55
CA ARG A 84 1.95 3.89 2.51
C ARG A 84 1.98 2.99 3.75
N ILE A 85 0.81 2.61 4.28
CA ILE A 85 0.72 1.68 5.42
C ILE A 85 1.16 0.28 5.02
N VAL A 86 0.79 -0.21 3.82
CA VAL A 86 1.24 -1.52 3.32
C VAL A 86 2.76 -1.55 3.14
N CYS A 87 3.37 -0.50 2.58
CA CYS A 87 4.83 -0.37 2.46
C CYS A 87 5.50 -0.37 3.84
N TYR A 88 4.97 0.40 4.79
CA TYR A 88 5.48 0.45 6.16
C TYR A 88 5.39 -0.90 6.87
N ALA A 89 4.24 -1.59 6.76
CA ALA A 89 4.04 -2.92 7.33
C ALA A 89 4.96 -3.97 6.70
N SER A 90 5.16 -3.90 5.39
CA SER A 90 6.07 -4.80 4.66
C SER A 90 7.52 -4.60 5.09
N ALA A 91 7.94 -3.36 5.35
CA ALA A 91 9.27 -3.10 5.89
C ALA A 91 9.46 -3.69 7.30
N ALA A 92 8.44 -3.59 8.15
CA ALA A 92 8.43 -4.21 9.47
C ALA A 92 8.44 -5.76 9.40
N GLU A 93 7.79 -6.34 8.38
CA GLU A 93 7.85 -7.78 8.10
C GLU A 93 9.27 -8.20 7.70
N LEU A 94 9.90 -7.42 6.82
CA LEU A 94 11.25 -7.66 6.28
C LEU A 94 12.40 -7.26 7.23
N GLY A 95 12.09 -6.70 8.40
CA GLY A 95 13.09 -6.26 9.38
C GLY A 95 13.85 -5.00 9.00
N LEU A 96 13.36 -4.25 8.02
CA LEU A 96 13.97 -2.99 7.60
C LEU A 96 13.45 -1.87 8.49
N SER A 97 14.36 -1.22 9.22
CA SER A 97 14.01 0.01 9.94
C SER A 97 13.88 1.14 8.94
N LEU A 98 12.70 1.35 8.36
CA LEU A 98 12.41 2.58 7.64
C LEU A 98 12.37 3.74 8.64
N GLU A 99 13.19 4.74 8.38
CA GLU A 99 13.01 6.10 8.91
C GLU A 99 11.95 6.83 8.09
N LEU A 100 10.92 6.11 7.65
CA LEU A 100 9.69 6.77 7.30
C LEU A 100 9.24 7.44 8.56
N GLU A 101 9.28 8.77 8.54
CA GLU A 101 8.72 9.55 9.62
C GLU A 101 7.35 8.98 9.90
N ALA A 102 7.23 8.31 11.06
CA ALA A 102 5.96 7.78 11.52
C ALA A 102 4.90 8.89 11.51
N GLU A 103 5.33 10.16 11.47
CA GLU A 103 4.55 11.35 11.19
C GLU A 103 3.77 11.32 9.87
N HIS A 104 4.36 10.96 8.74
CA HIS A 104 3.63 10.85 7.47
C HIS A 104 2.57 9.75 7.49
N CYS A 105 2.83 8.65 8.19
CA CYS A 105 1.83 7.60 8.40
C CYS A 105 0.77 7.99 9.45
N ARG A 106 1.14 8.74 10.49
CA ARG A 106 0.21 9.31 11.48
C ARG A 106 -0.72 10.36 10.87
N GLN A 107 -0.21 11.21 9.98
CA GLN A 107 -1.02 12.14 9.21
C GLN A 107 -1.99 11.38 8.29
N ALA A 108 -1.53 10.32 7.63
CA ALA A 108 -2.39 9.44 6.83
C ALA A 108 -3.51 8.79 7.66
N MET A 109 -3.29 8.54 8.96
CA MET A 109 -4.31 8.03 9.89
C MET A 109 -5.38 9.05 10.30
N SER A 110 -5.12 10.35 10.14
CA SER A 110 -6.07 11.41 10.49
C SER A 110 -7.23 11.50 9.48
N GLY A 111 -7.05 10.95 8.27
CA GLY A 111 -8.09 10.91 7.24
C GLY A 111 -8.77 9.53 7.17
N GLY A 112 -9.96 9.37 7.74
CA GLY A 112 -10.97 8.35 7.37
C GLY A 112 -10.56 6.87 7.31
N LEU A 113 -9.34 6.48 7.68
CA LEU A 113 -8.85 5.13 7.48
C LEU A 113 -9.67 4.11 8.28
N GLY A 114 -10.10 3.06 7.59
CA GLY A 114 -10.83 1.95 8.20
C GLY A 114 -10.07 1.34 9.37
N PHE A 115 -10.81 0.81 10.35
CA PHE A 115 -10.25 0.12 11.52
C PHE A 115 -9.13 -0.90 11.18
N PRO A 116 -9.25 -1.74 10.14
CA PRO A 116 -8.21 -2.71 9.79
C PRO A 116 -6.85 -2.09 9.44
N LEU A 117 -6.84 -0.96 8.72
CA LEU A 117 -5.60 -0.27 8.36
C LEU A 117 -4.91 0.34 9.57
N ARG A 118 -5.70 0.88 10.52
CA ARG A 118 -5.16 1.41 11.78
C ARG A 118 -4.54 0.30 12.63
N VAL A 119 -5.19 -0.86 12.73
CA VAL A 119 -4.64 -2.03 13.43
C VAL A 119 -3.33 -2.47 12.80
N LEU A 120 -3.29 -2.59 11.47
CA LEU A 120 -2.09 -2.99 10.73
C LEU A 120 -0.92 -2.03 10.99
N PHE A 121 -1.16 -0.72 10.90
CA PHE A 121 -0.15 0.29 11.19
C PHE A 121 0.43 0.14 12.60
N TRP A 122 -0.42 0.06 13.63
CA TRP A 122 0.05 -0.01 15.01
C TRP A 122 0.80 -1.31 15.30
N ALA A 123 0.39 -2.43 14.70
CA ALA A 123 1.11 -3.70 14.80
C ALA A 123 2.51 -3.60 14.20
N ALA A 124 2.64 -3.05 12.98
CA ALA A 124 3.92 -2.83 12.31
C ALA A 124 4.82 -1.87 13.11
N HIS A 125 4.25 -0.75 13.58
CA HIS A 125 4.98 0.26 14.34
C HIS A 125 5.52 -0.30 15.67
N ARG A 126 4.73 -1.11 16.39
CA ARG A 126 5.18 -1.79 17.61
C ARG A 126 6.33 -2.76 17.31
N ARG A 127 6.24 -3.53 16.21
CA ARG A 127 7.29 -4.46 15.78
C ARG A 127 8.60 -3.72 15.44
N MET A 128 8.54 -2.60 14.74
CA MET A 128 9.72 -1.77 14.44
C MET A 128 10.33 -1.12 15.69
N ARG A 129 9.52 -0.66 16.64
CA ARG A 129 10.04 -0.11 17.91
C ARG A 129 10.74 -1.18 18.76
N ALA A 130 10.20 -2.39 18.78
CA ALA A 130 10.85 -3.53 19.44
C ALA A 130 12.18 -3.89 18.75
N ALA A 131 12.23 -3.79 17.42
CA ALA A 131 13.44 -4.00 16.63
C ALA A 131 14.56 -3.03 17.00
N ARG A 132 14.25 -1.72 17.03
CA ARG A 132 15.23 -0.69 17.38
C ARG A 132 15.81 -0.86 18.79
N ARG A 133 15.04 -1.44 19.73
CA ARG A 133 15.48 -1.71 21.10
C ARG A 133 16.37 -2.95 21.25
N ARG A 134 16.40 -3.85 20.26
CA ARG A 134 17.27 -5.04 20.23
C ARG A 134 17.93 -5.17 18.84
N PRO A 135 19.00 -4.41 18.57
CA PRO A 135 19.65 -4.37 17.25
C PRO A 135 20.20 -5.71 16.72
N GLY A 136 20.17 -6.81 17.48
CA GLY A 136 20.63 -8.14 17.05
C GLY A 136 19.55 -9.18 16.75
N ALA A 137 18.26 -8.88 16.96
CA ALA A 137 17.19 -9.90 16.84
C ALA A 137 16.76 -10.21 15.39
N TRP A 138 17.25 -9.46 14.40
CA TRP A 138 16.79 -9.51 13.01
C TRP A 138 17.78 -10.19 12.05
N LEU A 139 18.95 -10.58 12.55
CA LEU A 139 20.00 -11.25 11.78
C LEU A 139 19.80 -12.78 11.70
N GLN A 140 18.56 -13.27 11.77
CA GLN A 140 18.28 -14.65 11.37
C GLN A 140 17.57 -14.66 10.02
N PRO A 141 18.29 -14.97 8.93
CA PRO A 141 17.64 -15.44 7.72
C PRO A 141 16.92 -16.74 8.08
N GLN A 142 15.60 -16.78 7.89
CA GLN A 142 14.90 -18.05 7.82
C GLN A 142 15.45 -18.77 6.59
N ARG A 143 16.30 -19.78 6.85
CA ARG A 143 16.83 -20.73 5.86
C ARG A 143 15.70 -21.55 5.27
#